data_AF-A0A6P1YKR7-F1
#
_entry.id   AF-A0A6P1YKR7-F1
#
_cell.length_a   1.000
_cell.length_b   1.000
_cell.length_c   1.000
_cell.angle_alpha   90.00
_cell.angle_beta   90.00
_cell.angle_gamma   90.00
#
_symmetry.space_group_name_H-M   'P 1'
#
loop_
_entity.id
_entity.type
_entity.pdbx_description
1 polymer ?
#
loop_
_entity_poly.entity_id
_entity_poly.type
_entity_poly.pdbx_seq_one_letter_code
_entity_poly.pdbx_strand_id
1 'polypeptide(L)' 'MPPVFVLALGAFSAAALVKLLAKEARRVNAELDASRREEEAVRDDARPSLRRDPLTGEYHPGEH' A
#
# COMPACT_ATOMS: atom_id res chain seq x y z
N MET A 1 20.55 -39.82 -0.04
CA MET A 1 19.58 -38.80 -0.52
C MET A 1 20.34 -37.82 -1.41
N PRO A 2 20.00 -37.69 -2.70
CA PRO A 2 20.65 -36.72 -3.57
C PRO A 2 20.58 -35.31 -2.94
N PRO A 3 21.68 -34.54 -2.91
CA PRO A 3 21.76 -33.27 -2.18
C PRO A 3 20.72 -32.24 -2.63
N VAL A 4 20.28 -32.35 -3.89
CA VAL A 4 19.22 -31.52 -4.48
C VAL A 4 17.90 -31.61 -3.70
N PHE A 5 17.54 -32.77 -3.15
CA PHE A 5 16.30 -32.92 -2.39
C PHE A 5 16.36 -32.22 -1.03
N VAL A 6 17.54 -32.22 -0.38
CA VAL A 6 17.73 -31.51 0.90
C VAL A 6 17.63 -30.01 0.68
N LEU A 7 18.23 -29.51 -0.40
CA LEU A 7 18.15 -28.09 -0.78
C LEU A 7 16.73 -27.68 -1.16
N ALA A 8 16.05 -28.49 -1.97
CA ALA A 8 14.67 -28.23 -2.39
C ALA A 8 13.72 -28.20 -1.18
N LEU A 9 13.86 -29.15 -0.26
CA LEU A 9 13.03 -29.21 0.96
C LEU A 9 13.32 -28.01 1.88
N GLY A 10 14.58 -27.61 2.01
CA GLY A 10 14.98 -26.43 2.76
C GLY A 10 14.38 -25.15 2.18
N ALA A 11 14.53 -24.94 0.88
CA ALA A 11 13.96 -23.78 0.18
C ALA A 11 12.43 -23.74 0.28
N PHE A 12 11.78 -24.89 0.10
CA PHE A 12 10.32 -25.00 0.21
C PHE A 12 9.83 -24.66 1.63
N SER A 13 10.49 -25.21 2.65
CA SER A 13 10.16 -24.94 4.05
C SER A 13 10.34 -23.45 4.39
N ALA A 14 11.44 -22.84 3.95
CA ALA A 14 11.69 -21.42 4.14
C ALA A 14 10.62 -20.55 3.45
N ALA A 15 10.27 -20.86 2.20
CA ALA A 15 9.23 -20.14 1.47
C ALA A 15 7.85 -20.24 2.14
N ALA A 16 7.52 -21.43 2.66
CA ALA A 16 6.27 -21.65 3.40
C ALA A 16 6.20 -20.79 4.67
N LEU A 17 7.29 -20.70 5.44
CA LEU A 17 7.37 -19.86 6.63
C LEU A 17 7.26 -18.37 6.30
N VAL A 18 7.97 -17.90 5.27
CA VAL A 18 7.87 -16.50 4.81
C VAL A 18 6.44 -16.17 4.39
N LYS A 19 5.77 -17.07 3.67
CA LYS A 19 4.37 -16.89 3.27
C LYS A 19 3.43 -16.81 4.48
N LEU A 20 3.64 -17.65 5.49
CA LEU A 20 2.87 -17.64 6.73
C LEU A 20 3.07 -16.32 7.49
N LEU A 21 4.32 -15.91 7.70
CA LEU A 21 4.66 -14.66 8.36
C LEU A 21 4.10 -13.46 7.61
N ALA A 22 4.22 -13.41 6.28
CA ALA A 22 3.65 -12.34 5.48
C ALA A 22 2.12 -12.31 5.51
N LYS A 23 1.46 -13.46 5.71
CA LYS A 23 0.00 -13.54 5.86
C LYS A 23 -0.43 -13.00 7.23
N GLU A 24 0.24 -13.42 8.30
CA GLU A 24 -0.05 -12.92 9.65
C GLU A 24 0.29 -11.44 9.80
N ALA A 25 1.43 -11.01 9.25
CA ALA A 25 1.80 -9.61 9.19
C ALA A 25 0.73 -8.80 8.46
N ARG A 26 0.24 -9.24 7.30
CA ARG A 26 -0.88 -8.58 6.60
C ARG A 26 -2.18 -8.60 7.40
N ARG A 27 -2.49 -9.68 8.12
CA ARG A 27 -3.67 -9.75 8.97
C ARG A 27 -3.62 -8.71 10.08
N VAL A 28 -2.45 -8.54 10.71
CA VAL A 28 -2.22 -7.53 11.74
C VAL A 28 -2.19 -6.12 11.15
N ASN A 29 -1.51 -5.93 10.02
CA ASN A 29 -1.39 -4.61 9.37
C ASN A 29 -2.65 -4.17 8.61
N ALA A 30 -3.67 -5.01 8.46
CA ALA A 30 -4.91 -4.63 7.79
C ALA A 30 -5.57 -3.43 8.48
N GLU A 31 -5.40 -3.30 9.80
CA GLU A 31 -5.85 -2.15 10.58
C GLU A 31 -5.02 -0.90 10.26
N LEU A 32 -3.69 -1.03 10.14
CA LEU A 32 -2.81 0.08 9.76
C LEU A 32 -3.04 0.54 8.31
N ASP A 33 -3.29 -0.40 7.40
CA ASP A 33 -3.61 -0.10 6.00
C ASP A 33 -4.98 0.59 5.87
N ALA A 34 -5.94 0.26 6.73
CA ALA A 34 -7.22 0.96 6.77
C ALA A 34 -7.03 2.42 7.24
N SER A 35 -6.29 2.64 8.34
CA SER A 35 -5.97 3.99 8.82
C SER A 35 -5.19 4.81 7.78
N ARG A 36 -4.22 4.20 7.08
CA ARG A 36 -3.50 4.88 6.00
C ARG A 36 -4.40 5.30 4.85
N ARG A 37 -5.35 4.45 4.45
CA ARG A 37 -6.31 4.79 3.38
C ARG A 37 -7.27 5.89 3.81
N GLU A 38 -7.70 5.90 5.07
CA GLU A 38 -8.53 6.96 5.63
C GLU A 38 -7.77 8.30 5.68
N GLU A 39 -6.52 8.30 6.15
CA GLU A 39 -5.65 9.48 6.13
C GLU A 39 -5.40 10.00 4.70
N GLU A 40 -5.20 9.10 3.73
CA GLU A 40 -4.97 9.47 2.34
C GLU A 40 -6.24 10.05 1.68
N ALA A 41 -7.42 9.50 1.98
CA ALA A 41 -8.72 10.04 1.56
C ALA A 41 -8.98 11.44 2.15
N VAL A 42 -8.74 11.61 3.45
CA VAL A 42 -8.86 12.93 4.12
C VAL A 42 -7.87 13.93 3.53
N ARG A 43 -6.65 13.50 3.18
CA ARG A 43 -5.65 14.39 2.57
C ARG A 43 -6.03 14.80 1.15
N ASP A 44 -6.63 13.90 0.37
CA ASP A 44 -7.10 14.22 -0.98
C ASP A 44 -8.32 15.16 -0.94
N ASP A 45 -9.24 14.99 0.02
CA ASP A 45 -10.34 15.93 0.26
C ASP A 45 -9.85 17.30 0.74
N ALA A 46 -8.77 17.35 1.52
CA ALA A 46 -8.18 18.59 2.02
C ALA A 46 -7.31 19.33 0.98
N ARG A 47 -7.08 18.76 -0.21
CA ARG A 47 -6.34 19.42 -1.29
C ARG A 47 -7.31 20.22 -2.15
N PRO A 48 -7.29 21.56 -2.10
CA PRO A 48 -8.16 22.37 -2.95
C PRO A 48 -7.83 22.09 -4.42
N SER A 49 -8.83 21.65 -5.18
CA SER A 49 -8.66 21.39 -6.61
C SER A 49 -8.29 22.69 -7.32
N LEU A 50 -7.21 22.71 -8.11
CA LEU A 50 -6.86 23.87 -8.91
C LEU A 50 -7.90 24.06 -10.02
N ARG A 51 -8.58 25.21 -10.05
CA ARG A 51 -9.48 25.61 -11.13
C ARG A 51 -8.82 26.66 -12.00
N ARG A 52 -8.99 26.51 -13.31
CA ARG A 52 -8.51 27.45 -14.29
C ARG A 52 -9.47 28.64 -14.39
N ASP A 53 -8.95 29.85 -14.20
CA ASP A 53 -9.68 31.08 -14.46
C ASP A 53 -9.95 31.20 -15.98
N PRO A 54 -11.21 31.32 -16.42
CA PRO A 54 -11.54 31.46 -17.84
C PRO A 54 -11.11 32.80 -18.45
N LEU A 55 -10.90 33.85 -17.65
CA LEU A 55 -10.52 35.18 -18.12
C LEU A 55 -9.01 35.33 -18.28
N THR A 56 -8.23 34.84 -17.31
CA THR A 56 -6.76 34.98 -17.28
C THR A 56 -6.02 33.72 -17.71
N GLY A 57 -6.66 32.55 -17.60
CA GLY A 57 -6.04 31.26 -17.85
C GLY A 57 -5.14 30.76 -16.71
N GLU A 58 -5.00 31.52 -15.62
CA GLU A 58 -4.24 31.13 -14.44
C GLU A 58 -4.99 30.08 -13.60
N TYR A 59 -4.24 29.27 -12.85
CA TYR A 59 -4.82 28.25 -11.97
C TYR A 59 -4.85 28.77 -10.54
N HIS A 60 -6.03 28.82 -9.93
CA HIS A 60 -6.22 29.18 -8.53
C HIS A 60 -6.80 28.01 -7.73
N PRO A 61 -6.55 27.93 -6.42
CA PRO A 61 -7.24 26.98 -5.55
C PRO A 61 -8.76 27.20 -5.65
N GLY A 62 -9.52 26.16 -5.96
CA GLY A 62 -10.97 26.20 -5.90
C GLY A 62 -11.41 26.28 -4.44
N GLU A 63 -12.01 27.38 -4.04
CA GLU A 63 -12.68 27.48 -2.74
C GLU A 63 -13.88 26.54 -2.71
N HIS A 64 -14.05 25.82 -1.59
CA HIS A 64 -15.18 24.92 -1.33
C HIS A 64 -16.47 25.67 -1.04
#